data_AF-A0A2P6M9W4-F1
#
_entry.id   AF-A0A2P6M9W4-F1
#
_cell.length_a   1.000
_cell.length_b   1.000
_cell.length_c   1.000
_cell.angle_alpha   90.00
_cell.angle_beta   90.00
_cell.angle_gamma   90.00
#
_symmetry.space_group_name_H-M   'P 1'
#
loop_
_entity.id
_entity.type
_entity.pdbx_description
1 polymer ?
#
loop_
_entity_poly.entity_id
_entity_poly.type
_entity_poly.pdbx_seq_one_letter_code
_entity_poly.pdbx_strand_id
1 'polypeptide(L)'
;MAGMDEMVLAGILVIASALPGLAIGLMLATGKWDPVSVRAAKDPARARVATARLLLAVDALLVLLGIALMVTPREHALLLTVVGVGLITLVTTVLAALAVKANKA
;
A
#
# COMPACT_ATOMS: atom_id res chain seq x y z
N MET A 1 20.39 21.94 9.97
CA MET A 1 19.20 21.46 10.74
C MET A 1 17.91 21.54 9.93
N ALA A 2 17.68 22.55 9.08
CA ALA A 2 16.46 22.67 8.25
C ALA A 2 16.12 21.45 7.35
N GLY A 3 17.11 20.63 6.95
CA GLY A 3 16.86 19.46 6.11
C GLY A 3 16.40 18.18 6.80
N MET A 4 16.53 18.09 8.13
CA MET A 4 16.03 16.94 8.88
C MET A 4 14.51 17.02 9.04
N ASP A 5 13.98 18.22 9.30
CA ASP A 5 12.55 18.46 9.48
C ASP A 5 11.74 18.19 8.20
N GLU A 6 12.27 18.54 7.02
CA GLU A 6 11.63 18.25 5.73
C GLU A 6 11.47 16.75 5.46
N MET A 7 12.47 15.94 5.84
CA MET A 7 12.43 14.50 5.62
C MET A 7 11.51 13.78 6.59
N VAL A 8 11.50 14.23 7.85
CA VAL A 8 10.54 13.75 8.83
C VAL A 8 9.12 14.07 8.34
N LEU A 9 8.87 15.29 7.84
CA LEU A 9 7.57 15.66 7.27
C LEU A 9 7.20 14.80 6.06
N ALA A 10 8.14 14.54 5.15
CA ALA A 10 7.93 13.66 4.00
C ALA A 10 7.57 12.23 4.45
N GLY A 11 8.27 11.68 5.44
CA GLY A 11 7.95 10.39 6.03
C GLY A 11 6.54 10.35 6.64
N ILE A 12 6.16 11.39 7.39
CA ILE A 12 4.82 11.52 7.98
C ILE A 12 3.75 11.55 6.88
N LEU A 13 3.96 12.33 5.82
CA LEU A 13 3.02 12.43 4.70
C LEU A 13 2.83 11.10 3.98
N VAL A 14 3.91 10.35 3.75
CA VAL A 14 3.84 9.01 3.14
C VAL A 14 3.05 8.05 4.04
N ILE A 15 3.31 8.03 5.35
CA ILE A 15 2.53 7.23 6.31
C ILE A 15 1.05 7.64 6.30
N ALA A 16 0.77 8.93 6.34
CA ALA A 16 -0.60 9.45 6.36
C ALA A 16 -1.39 9.06 5.11
N SER A 17 -0.73 9.02 3.95
CA SER A 17 -1.35 8.60 2.68
C SER A 17 -1.74 7.12 2.64
N ALA A 18 -1.14 6.27 3.49
CA ALA A 18 -1.45 4.85 3.60
C ALA A 18 -2.67 4.58 4.51
N LEU A 19 -3.06 5.54 5.36
CA LEU A 19 -4.16 5.36 6.32
C LEU A 19 -5.53 5.08 5.67
N PRO A 20 -5.93 5.77 4.58
CA PRO A 20 -7.18 5.45 3.88
C PRO A 20 -7.19 4.03 3.34
N GLY A 21 -6.07 3.57 2.77
CA GLY A 21 -5.90 2.20 2.27
C GLY A 21 -6.05 1.18 3.40
N LEU A 22 -5.43 1.42 4.55
CA LEU A 22 -5.51 0.54 5.72
C LEU A 22 -6.93 0.42 6.23
N ALA A 23 -7.62 1.55 6.38
CA ALA A 23 -9.02 1.57 6.80
C ALA A 23 -9.89 0.77 5.85
N ILE A 24 -9.73 0.99 4.54
CA ILE A 24 -10.48 0.27 3.50
C ILE A 24 -10.14 -1.23 3.51
N GLY A 25 -8.86 -1.59 3.57
CA GLY A 25 -8.38 -2.97 3.61
C GLY A 25 -8.92 -3.73 4.83
N LEU A 26 -8.96 -3.07 6.00
CA LEU A 26 -9.54 -3.63 7.22
C LEU A 26 -11.06 -3.77 7.12
N MET A 27 -11.77 -2.78 6.55
CA MET A 27 -13.22 -2.87 6.34
C MET A 27 -13.59 -4.00 5.38
N LEU A 28 -12.79 -4.24 4.33
CA LEU A 28 -12.92 -5.40 3.44
C LEU A 28 -12.62 -6.70 4.18
N ALA A 29 -11.51 -6.77 4.91
CA ALA A 29 -11.11 -7.97 5.66
C ALA A 29 -12.15 -8.40 6.70
N THR A 30 -12.75 -7.42 7.38
CA THR A 30 -13.78 -7.63 8.42
C THR A 30 -15.19 -7.78 7.85
N GLY A 31 -15.37 -7.65 6.53
CA GLY A 31 -16.69 -7.74 5.87
C GLY A 31 -17.64 -6.58 6.18
N LYS A 32 -17.13 -5.49 6.77
CA LYS A 32 -17.91 -4.27 7.06
C LYS A 32 -18.20 -3.44 5.80
N TRP A 33 -17.43 -3.67 4.74
CA TRP A 33 -17.64 -3.05 3.44
C TRP A 33 -17.57 -4.10 2.34
N ASP A 34 -18.56 -4.11 1.45
CA ASP A 34 -18.62 -4.98 0.28
C ASP A 34 -18.84 -4.13 -0.98
N PRO A 35 -17.77 -3.75 -1.69
CA PRO A 35 -17.89 -2.98 -2.91
C PRO A 35 -18.52 -3.80 -4.04
N VAL A 36 -19.18 -3.10 -4.98
CA VAL A 36 -19.89 -3.69 -6.11
C VAL A 36 -18.98 -4.62 -6.94
N SER A 37 -17.70 -4.27 -7.08
CA SER A 37 -16.70 -5.06 -7.79
C SER A 37 -16.43 -6.44 -7.16
N VAL A 38 -16.47 -6.54 -5.82
CA VAL A 38 -16.30 -7.81 -5.10
C VAL A 38 -17.56 -8.67 -5.19
N ARG A 39 -18.74 -8.05 -5.14
CA ARG A 39 -20.03 -8.75 -5.28
C ARG A 39 -20.25 -9.33 -6.67
N ALA A 40 -19.71 -8.68 -7.70
CA ALA A 40 -19.80 -9.14 -9.09
C ALA A 40 -18.79 -10.24 -9.44
N ALA A 41 -17.88 -10.60 -8.52
CA ALA A 41 -16.89 -11.65 -8.75
C ALA A 41 -17.52 -13.05 -8.68
N LYS A 42 -16.93 -14.00 -9.42
CA LYS A 42 -17.33 -15.42 -9.42
C LYS A 42 -17.26 -16.05 -8.01
N ASP A 43 -16.30 -15.62 -7.19
CA ASP A 43 -16.17 -15.96 -5.78
C ASP A 43 -15.96 -14.68 -4.94
N PRO A 44 -17.04 -14.14 -4.34
CA PRO A 44 -17.00 -12.87 -3.60
C PRO A 44 -16.13 -12.96 -2.34
N ALA A 45 -16.11 -14.10 -1.66
CA ALA A 45 -15.35 -14.26 -0.41
C ALA A 45 -13.85 -14.25 -0.70
N ARG A 46 -13.42 -14.98 -1.73
CA ARG A 46 -12.01 -15.02 -2.15
C ARG A 46 -11.55 -13.69 -2.73
N ALA A 47 -12.39 -13.02 -3.53
CA ALA A 47 -12.09 -11.70 -4.06
C ALA A 47 -11.90 -10.66 -2.93
N ARG A 48 -12.79 -10.66 -1.93
CA ARG A 48 -12.68 -9.76 -0.76
C ARG A 48 -11.36 -9.93 -0.02
N VAL A 49 -11.01 -11.18 0.32
CA VAL A 49 -9.77 -11.48 1.06
C VAL A 49 -8.53 -11.12 0.24
N ALA A 50 -8.53 -11.40 -1.07
CA ALA A 50 -7.42 -11.05 -1.95
C ALA A 50 -7.21 -9.53 -2.05
N THR A 51 -8.30 -8.77 -2.26
CA THR A 51 -8.24 -7.30 -2.32
C THR A 51 -7.83 -6.70 -0.99
N ALA A 52 -8.38 -7.19 0.13
CA ALA A 52 -8.00 -6.74 1.46
C ALA A 52 -6.50 -6.97 1.74
N ARG A 53 -5.99 -8.18 1.45
CA ARG A 53 -4.57 -8.50 1.63
C ARG A 53 -3.66 -7.62 0.77
N LEU A 54 -4.07 -7.37 -0.48
CA LEU A 54 -3.28 -6.54 -1.39
C LEU A 54 -3.19 -5.10 -0.86
N LEU A 55 -4.32 -4.50 -0.46
CA LEU A 55 -4.34 -3.15 0.14
C LEU A 55 -3.46 -3.09 1.39
N LEU A 56 -3.68 -4.00 2.34
CA LEU A 56 -2.89 -4.04 3.58
C LEU A 56 -1.39 -4.21 3.31
N ALA A 57 -1.01 -4.99 2.29
CA ALA A 57 0.39 -5.15 1.90
C ALA A 57 0.97 -3.87 1.27
N VAL A 58 0.22 -3.18 0.41
CA VAL A 58 0.62 -1.89 -0.18
C VAL A 58 0.86 -0.88 0.94
N ASP A 59 -0.09 -0.77 1.85
CA ASP A 59 -0.03 0.23 2.91
C ASP A 59 1.08 -0.06 3.90
N ALA A 60 1.33 -1.35 4.22
CA ALA A 60 2.48 -1.73 5.04
C ALA A 60 3.80 -1.31 4.39
N LEU A 61 3.93 -1.47 3.06
CA LEU A 61 5.13 -1.02 2.34
C LEU A 61 5.27 0.50 2.33
N LEU A 62 4.16 1.24 2.17
CA LEU A 62 4.17 2.71 2.27
C LEU A 62 4.57 3.17 3.68
N VAL A 63 4.05 2.53 4.72
CA VAL A 63 4.45 2.83 6.11
C VAL A 63 5.95 2.57 6.31
N LEU A 64 6.47 1.44 5.83
CA LEU A 64 7.90 1.13 5.89
C LEU A 64 8.75 2.15 5.11
N LEU A 65 8.30 2.58 3.93
CA LEU A 65 8.96 3.63 3.16
C LEU A 65 8.97 4.96 3.92
N GLY A 66 7.83 5.34 4.53
CA GLY A 66 7.74 6.54 5.35
C GLY A 66 8.67 6.50 6.55
N ILE A 67 8.76 5.37 7.26
CA ILE A 67 9.73 5.17 8.36
C ILE A 67 11.16 5.27 7.83
N ALA A 68 11.46 4.63 6.69
CA ALA A 68 12.79 4.67 6.09
C ALA A 68 13.20 6.11 5.73
N LEU A 69 12.26 6.92 5.22
CA LEU A 69 12.50 8.34 4.94
C LEU A 69 12.75 9.17 6.20
N MET A 70 12.25 8.79 7.37
CA MET A 70 12.54 9.51 8.61
C MET A 70 13.97 9.29 9.13
N VAL A 71 14.56 8.12 8.83
CA VAL A 71 15.88 7.73 9.34
C VAL A 71 17.01 7.89 8.31
N THR A 72 16.66 8.06 7.04
CA THR A 72 17.65 8.14 5.95
C THR A 72 18.23 9.55 5.83
N PRO A 73 19.54 9.72 5.59
CA PRO A 73 20.14 11.03 5.30
C PRO A 73 19.58 11.68 4.02
N ARG A 74 19.53 13.02 3.99
CA ARG A 74 18.94 13.82 2.88
C ARG A 74 19.57 13.54 1.52
N GLU A 75 20.85 13.25 1.50
CA GLU A 75 21.58 12.89 0.27
C GLU A 75 21.10 11.60 -0.40
N HIS A 76 20.46 10.70 0.34
CA HIS A 76 19.94 9.43 -0.17
C HIS A 76 18.41 9.40 -0.26
N ALA A 77 17.73 10.40 0.29
CA ALA A 77 16.26 10.49 0.36
C ALA A 77 15.57 10.39 -0.99
N LEU A 78 16.09 11.10 -1.99
CA LEU A 78 15.47 11.23 -3.30
C LEU A 78 15.55 9.91 -4.07
N LEU A 79 16.72 9.26 -4.03
CA LEU A 79 16.92 7.94 -4.61
C LEU A 79 16.06 6.88 -3.90
N LEU A 80 16.02 6.90 -2.57
CA LEU A 80 15.16 6.01 -1.78
C LEU A 80 13.69 6.20 -2.10
N THR A 81 13.23 7.44 -2.29
CA THR A 81 11.83 7.73 -2.65
C THR A 81 11.50 7.19 -4.04
N VAL A 82 12.32 7.50 -5.05
CA VAL A 82 12.07 7.08 -6.44
C VAL A 82 12.12 5.56 -6.57
N VAL A 83 13.18 4.93 -6.04
CA VAL A 83 13.35 3.47 -6.08
C VAL A 83 12.29 2.78 -5.22
N GLY A 84 12.03 3.29 -4.02
CA GLY A 84 11.03 2.75 -3.10
C GLY A 84 9.62 2.78 -3.71
N VAL A 85 9.18 3.93 -4.23
CA VAL A 85 7.88 4.04 -4.92
C VAL A 85 7.84 3.14 -6.15
N GLY A 86 8.92 3.08 -6.94
CA GLY A 86 9.02 2.18 -8.09
C GLY A 86 8.87 0.70 -7.72
N LEU A 87 9.55 0.25 -6.66
CA LEU A 87 9.46 -1.11 -6.14
C LEU A 87 8.07 -1.42 -5.60
N ILE A 88 7.46 -0.51 -4.83
CA ILE A 88 6.08 -0.68 -4.34
C ILE A 88 5.12 -0.80 -5.53
N THR A 89 5.25 0.06 -6.53
CA THR A 89 4.41 0.01 -7.73
C THR A 89 4.57 -1.31 -8.49
N LEU A 90 5.81 -1.80 -8.64
CA LEU A 90 6.09 -3.08 -9.28
C LEU A 90 5.48 -4.25 -8.50
N VAL A 91 5.74 -4.33 -7.19
CA VAL A 91 5.24 -5.41 -6.33
C VAL A 91 3.72 -5.42 -6.32
N THR A 92 3.08 -4.26 -6.19
CA THR A 92 1.62 -4.14 -6.17
C THR A 92 1.00 -4.52 -7.51
N THR A 93 1.63 -4.15 -8.63
CA THR A 93 1.20 -4.55 -9.98
C THR A 93 1.28 -6.07 -10.16
N VAL A 94 2.39 -6.68 -9.72
CA VAL A 94 2.57 -8.15 -9.80
C VAL A 94 1.54 -8.86 -8.92
N LEU A 95 1.35 -8.42 -7.67
CA LEU A 95 0.37 -9.00 -6.76
C LEU A 95 -1.06 -8.84 -7.31
N ALA A 96 -1.39 -7.70 -7.92
CA ALA A 96 -2.69 -7.46 -8.53
C ALA A 96 -2.91 -8.38 -9.74
N ALA A 97 -1.92 -8.53 -10.60
CA ALA A 97 -1.98 -9.45 -11.74
C ALA A 97 -2.18 -10.91 -11.28
N LEU A 98 -1.46 -11.33 -10.23
CA LEU A 98 -1.62 -12.67 -9.63
C LEU A 98 -3.01 -12.86 -9.01
N ALA A 99 -3.53 -11.86 -8.30
CA ALA A 99 -4.87 -11.91 -7.73
C ALA A 99 -5.97 -12.00 -8.80
N VAL A 100 -5.83 -11.25 -9.90
CA VAL A 100 -6.75 -11.32 -11.05
C VAL A 100 -6.69 -12.69 -11.71
N LYS A 101 -5.49 -13.24 -11.93
CA LYS A 101 -5.33 -14.59 -12.50
C LYS A 101 -5.95 -15.65 -11.59
N ALA A 102 -5.72 -15.57 -10.28
CA ALA A 102 -6.27 -16.50 -9.30
C ALA A 102 -7.81 -16.47 -9.24
N ASN A 103 -8.44 -15.31 -9.44
CA ASN A 103 -9.91 -15.18 -9.47
C ASN A 103 -10.56 -15.62 -10.79
N LYS A 104 -9.80 -15.72 -11.89
CA LYS A 104 -10.30 -16.20 -13.20
C LYS A 104 -10.16 -17.72 -13.37
N ALA A 105 -9.25 -18.37 -12.64
CA ALA A 105 -9.08 -19.82 -12.59
C ALA A 105 -10.15 -20.45 -11.69
#